data_AF-A0A4Z0AD65-F1
#
_entry.id   AF-A0A4Z0AD65-F1
#
_cell.length_a   1.000
_cell.length_b   1.000
_cell.length_c   1.000
_cell.angle_alpha   90.00
_cell.angle_beta   90.00
_cell.angle_gamma   90.00
#
_symmetry.space_group_name_H-M   'P 1'
#
loop_
_entity.id
_entity.type
_entity.pdbx_description
1 polymer ?
#
loop_
_entity_poly.entity_id
_entity_poly.type
_entity_poly.pdbx_seq_one_letter_code
_entity_poly.pdbx_strand_id
1 'polypeptide(L)' 'MSNASEILESATACAYNCAEHLDGQSRKQVLAVVQMIEIVQLLVDEALNREYPVAWEGK' A
#
# COMPACT_ATOMS: atom_id res chain seq x y z
N MET A 1 8.41 12.49 -9.83
CA MET A 1 7.87 11.21 -10.32
C MET A 1 7.65 10.37 -9.07
N SER A 2 6.42 10.30 -8.55
CA SER A 2 6.19 9.38 -7.42
C SER A 2 6.30 7.95 -7.93
N ASN A 3 7.03 7.12 -7.20
CA ASN A 3 7.13 5.70 -7.52
C ASN A 3 5.83 4.99 -7.14
N ALA A 4 5.65 3.75 -7.61
CA ALA A 4 4.42 2.99 -7.36
C ALA A 4 4.14 2.82 -5.86
N SER A 5 5.18 2.62 -5.04
CA SER A 5 5.08 2.49 -3.59
C SER A 5 4.55 3.76 -2.90
N GLU A 6 5.08 4.93 -3.24
CA GLU A 6 4.61 6.22 -2.70
C GLU A 6 3.12 6.47 -3.03
N ILE A 7 2.66 6.08 -4.22
CA ILE A 7 1.26 6.23 -4.63
C ILE A 7 0.35 5.29 -3.82
N LEU A 8 0.79 4.05 -3.61
CA LEU A 8 0.04 3.04 -2.87
C LEU A 8 -0.01 3.34 -1.36
N GLU A 9 1.06 3.87 -0.77
CA GLU A 9 1.06 4.39 0.61
C GLU A 9 0.05 5.54 0.78
N SER A 10 0.06 6.50 -0.16
CA SER A 10 -0.90 7.60 -0.17
C SER A 10 -2.35 7.12 -0.35
N ALA A 11 -2.58 6.14 -1.24
CA ALA A 11 -3.88 5.53 -1.45
C ALA A 11 -4.39 4.81 -0.20
N THR A 12 -3.51 4.09 0.50
CA THR A 12 -3.80 3.40 1.76
C THR A 12 -4.23 4.41 2.84
N ALA A 13 -3.44 5.48 3.04
CA ALA A 13 -3.76 6.54 4.00
C ALA A 13 -5.11 7.23 3.69
N CYS A 14 -5.37 7.51 2.41
CA CYS A 14 -6.63 8.10 1.97
C CYS A 14 -7.82 7.15 2.25
N ALA A 15 -7.69 5.87 1.93
CA ALA A 15 -8.73 4.88 2.15
C ALA A 15 -9.04 4.65 3.65
N TYR A 16 -8.02 4.67 4.51
CA TYR A 16 -8.22 4.66 5.97
C TYR A 16 -9.00 5.88 6.47
N ASN A 17 -8.67 7.10 6.01
CA ASN A 17 -9.44 8.30 6.34
C ASN A 17 -10.90 8.22 5.87
N CYS A 18 -11.15 7.62 4.70
CA CYS A 18 -12.51 7.35 4.23
C CYS A 18 -13.23 6.34 5.14
N ALA A 19 -12.55 5.30 5.62
CA ALA A 19 -13.13 4.28 6.49
C ALA A 19 -13.47 4.79 7.90
N GLU A 20 -12.77 5.82 8.39
CA GLU A 20 -12.92 6.35 9.76
C GLU A 20 -14.34 6.86 10.04
N HIS A 21 -14.98 7.46 9.02
CA HIS A 21 -16.30 8.09 9.12
C HIS A 21 -17.44 7.16 8.69
N LEU A 22 -17.12 5.93 8.26
CA LEU A 22 -18.09 4.95 7.81
C LEU A 22 -18.41 3.95 8.92
N ASP A 23 -19.59 3.35 8.86
CA ASP A 23 -20.01 2.27 9.75
C ASP A 23 -20.59 1.09 8.96
N GLY A 24 -20.89 0.00 9.68
CA GLY A 24 -21.56 -1.16 9.11
C GLY A 24 -20.85 -1.79 7.91
N GLN A 25 -21.60 -2.05 6.84
CA GLN A 25 -21.10 -2.73 5.65
C GLN A 25 -20.20 -1.84 4.78
N SER A 26 -20.47 -0.53 4.73
CA SER A 26 -19.67 0.42 3.95
C SER A 26 -18.24 0.49 4.47
N ARG A 27 -18.05 0.53 5.80
CA ARG A 27 -16.71 0.47 6.40
C ARG A 27 -16.00 -0.84 6.08
N LYS A 28 -16.70 -1.97 6.11
CA LYS A 28 -16.12 -3.29 5.77
C LYS A 28 -15.64 -3.36 4.33
N GLN A 29 -16.41 -2.81 3.39
CA GLN A 29 -16.02 -2.76 1.98
C GLN A 29 -14.77 -1.91 1.77
N VAL A 30 -14.70 -0.73 2.40
CA VAL A 30 -13.51 0.13 2.30
C VAL A 30 -12.29 -0.54 2.92
N LEU A 31 -12.43 -1.18 4.09
CA LEU A 31 -11.31 -1.93 4.69
C LEU A 31 -10.86 -3.12 3.84
N ALA A 32 -11.77 -3.79 3.12
CA ALA A 32 -11.38 -4.82 2.17
C ALA A 32 -10.56 -4.24 1.00
N VAL A 33 -10.90 -3.03 0.52
CA VAL A 33 -10.10 -2.32 -0.48
C VAL A 33 -8.73 -1.94 0.07
N VAL A 34 -8.66 -1.45 1.31
CA VAL A 34 -7.39 -1.17 1.99
C VAL A 34 -6.50 -2.40 2.01
N GLN A 35 -7.04 -3.56 2.42
CA GLN A 35 -6.28 -4.81 2.44
C GLN A 35 -5.75 -5.21 1.06
N MET A 36 -6.53 -4.98 -0.01
CA MET A 36 -6.06 -5.24 -1.37
C MET A 36 -4.92 -4.30 -1.77
N ILE A 37 -4.96 -3.02 -1.37
CA ILE A 37 -3.89 -2.04 -1.64
C ILE A 37 -2.61 -2.44 -0.87
N GLU A 38 -2.73 -2.84 0.39
CA GLU A 38 -1.60 -3.33 1.20
C GLU A 38 -0.95 -4.58 0.57
N ILE A 39 -1.74 -5.48 0.00
CA ILE A 39 -1.21 -6.65 -0.74
C ILE A 39 -0.47 -6.20 -2.00
N VAL A 40 -1.02 -5.25 -2.77
CA VAL A 40 -0.35 -4.73 -3.97
C VAL A 40 0.98 -4.04 -3.59
N GLN A 41 1.01 -3.29 -2.49
CA GLN A 41 2.22 -2.68 -1.96
C GLN A 41 3.32 -3.72 -1.72
N LEU A 42 2.99 -4.80 -1.00
CA LEU A 42 3.93 -5.90 -0.74
C LEU A 42 4.47 -6.53 -2.03
N LEU A 43 3.61 -6.77 -3.01
CA LEU A 43 4.01 -7.34 -4.31
C LEU A 43 4.90 -6.40 -5.12
N VAL A 44 4.61 -5.09 -5.08
CA VAL A 44 5.42 -4.06 -5.74
C VAL A 44 6.78 -3.97 -5.07
N ASP A 45 6.85 -3.94 -3.75
CA ASP A 45 8.11 -3.86 -3.02
C ASP A 45 8.95 -5.12 -3.22
N GLU A 46 8.34 -6.31 -3.28
CA GLU A 46 9.04 -7.55 -3.61
C GLU A 46 9.62 -7.52 -5.03
N ALA A 47 8.84 -7.07 -6.02
CA ALA A 47 9.30 -6.93 -7.39
C ALA A 47 10.45 -5.91 -7.51
N LEU A 48 10.33 -4.76 -6.84
CA LEU A 48 11.37 -3.73 -6.80
C LEU A 48 12.65 -4.25 -6.14
N ASN A 49 12.55 -4.95 -5.01
CA ASN A 49 13.70 -5.56 -4.34
C ASN A 49 14.37 -6.65 -5.19
N ARG A 50 13.61 -7.35 -6.04
CA ARG A 50 14.16 -8.35 -6.96
C ARG A 50 14.88 -7.71 -8.15
N GLU A 51 14.31 -6.66 -8.74
CA GLU A 51 14.89 -5.98 -9.91
C GLU A 51 16.05 -5.05 -9.54
N TYR A 52 15.95 -4.43 -8.36
CA TYR A 52 16.94 -3.52 -7.80
C TYR A 52 17.23 -3.93 -6.36
N PRO A 53 17.97 -5.03 -6.14
CA PRO A 53 18.40 -5.39 -4.79
C PRO A 53 19.19 -4.22 -4.24
N VAL A 54 18.64 -3.57 -3.21
CA VAL A 54 19.32 -2.47 -2.49
C VAL A 54 20.76 -2.89 -2.28
N ALA A 55 21.67 -2.15 -2.91
CA ALA A 55 23.08 -2.48 -2.94
C ALA A 55 23.61 -2.51 -1.50
N TRP A 56 23.69 -3.74 -0.97
CA TRP A 56 24.56 -4.25 0.06
C TRP A 56 25.39 -3.14 0.74
N GLU A 57 25.00 -2.77 1.97
CA GLU A 57 25.88 -2.05 2.88
C GLU A 57 27.04 -2.98 3.27
N GLY A 58 28.04 -3.03 2.39
CA GLY A 58 29.37 -3.53 2.68
C GLY A 58 30.08 -2.52 3.58
N LYS A 59 30.35 -2.97 4.80
CA LYS A 59 31.23 -2.38 5.81
C LYS A 59 32.61 -1.98 5.26
#